data_AF-A0A2A2QRC6-F1
#
_entry.id   AF-A0A2A2QRC6-F1
#
_cell.length_a   1.000
_cell.length_b   1.000
_cell.length_c   1.000
_cell.angle_alpha   90.00
_cell.angle_beta   90.00
_cell.angle_gamma   90.00
#
_symmetry.space_group_name_H-M   'P 1'
#
loop_
_entity.id
_entity.type
_entity.pdbx_description
1 polymer ?
#
loop_
_entity_poly.entity_id
_entity_poly.type
_entity_poly.pdbx_seq_one_letter_code
_entity_poly.pdbx_strand_id
1 'polypeptide(L)'
;LAQALPFAAPTSPNAIPLAHTFTAFFFAVVTGASRFAHTDWLRGDRALHALLGIARFPGDDTVRAFFRQFTQRHIEAFWPPLWRWSLALVTAPPEGFHLASV
;
A
#
# COMPACT_ATOMS: atom_id res chain seq x y z
N LEU A 1 9.60 -4.95 0.37
CA LEU A 1 8.49 -4.44 1.20
C LEU A 1 8.37 -5.15 2.55
N ALA A 2 8.28 -6.48 2.61
CA ALA A 2 8.08 -7.21 3.88
C ALA A 2 9.12 -6.87 4.98
N GLN A 3 10.40 -6.76 4.62
CA GLN A 3 11.48 -6.41 5.55
C GLN A 3 11.50 -4.92 5.94
N ALA A 4 10.78 -4.06 5.20
CA ALA A 4 10.76 -2.62 5.43
C ALA A 4 9.61 -2.20 6.34
N LEU A 5 8.58 -3.05 6.51
CA LEU A 5 7.43 -2.73 7.36
C LEU A 5 7.86 -2.66 8.83
N PRO A 6 7.39 -1.64 9.59
CA PRO A 6 7.83 -1.41 10.97
C PRO A 6 7.14 -2.32 12.00
N PHE A 7 6.46 -3.38 11.57
CA PHE A 7 5.62 -4.23 12.40
C PHE A 7 6.11 -5.67 12.36
N ALA A 8 5.91 -6.39 13.48
CA ALA A 8 6.14 -7.83 13.52
C ALA A 8 5.19 -8.56 12.55
N ALA A 9 5.66 -9.69 12.03
CA ALA A 9 4.82 -10.56 11.22
C ALA A 9 3.60 -11.03 12.04
N PRO A 10 2.41 -11.09 11.43
CA PRO A 10 1.23 -11.64 12.10
C PRO A 10 1.47 -13.10 12.51
N THR A 11 0.99 -13.48 13.70
CA THR A 11 1.17 -14.83 14.26
C THR A 11 0.03 -15.79 13.91
N SER A 12 -1.12 -15.26 13.47
CA SER A 12 -2.27 -16.09 13.13
C SER A 12 -2.06 -16.80 11.77
N PRO A 13 -2.33 -18.10 11.66
CA PRO A 13 -2.25 -18.84 10.38
C PRO A 13 -3.16 -18.26 9.28
N ASN A 14 -4.25 -17.60 9.68
CA ASN A 14 -5.23 -17.02 8.77
C ASN A 14 -4.97 -15.53 8.46
N ALA A 15 -3.87 -14.97 8.95
CA ALA A 15 -3.55 -13.56 8.73
C ALA A 15 -3.08 -13.31 7.30
N ILE A 16 -3.54 -12.20 6.73
CA ILE A 16 -3.01 -11.69 5.47
C ILE A 16 -1.63 -11.08 5.76
N PRO A 17 -0.57 -11.43 5.02
CA PRO A 17 0.74 -10.82 5.19
C PRO A 17 0.66 -9.29 5.07
N LEU A 18 1.32 -8.56 5.97
CA LEU A 18 1.23 -7.09 6.02
C LEU A 18 1.69 -6.42 4.72
N ALA A 19 2.68 -7.01 4.05
CA ALA A 19 3.11 -6.57 2.72
C ALA A 19 1.98 -6.67 1.69
N HIS A 20 1.19 -7.74 1.72
CA HIS A 20 0.04 -7.89 0.83
C HIS A 20 -1.04 -6.85 1.16
N THR A 21 -1.27 -6.57 2.45
CA THR A 21 -2.22 -5.53 2.87
C THR A 21 -1.82 -4.15 2.34
N PHE A 22 -0.54 -3.79 2.46
CA PHE A 22 -0.03 -2.53 1.93
C PHE A 22 -0.09 -2.48 0.40
N THR A 23 0.36 -3.52 -0.29
CA THR A 23 0.33 -3.59 -1.76
C THR A 23 -1.10 -3.46 -2.28
N ALA A 24 -2.05 -4.20 -1.70
CA ALA A 24 -3.46 -4.12 -2.08
C ALA A 24 -4.05 -2.71 -1.88
N PHE A 25 -3.73 -2.04 -0.76
CA PHE A 25 -4.12 -0.65 -0.55
C PHE A 25 -3.50 0.29 -1.59
N PHE A 26 -2.20 0.16 -1.85
CA PHE A 26 -1.50 1.00 -2.82
C PHE A 26 -2.11 0.88 -4.22
N PHE A 27 -2.39 -0.34 -4.68
CA PHE A 27 -3.07 -0.56 -5.95
C PHE A 27 -4.48 -0.03 -5.95
N ALA A 28 -5.22 -0.14 -4.84
CA ALA A 28 -6.53 0.47 -4.74
C ALA A 28 -6.49 1.99 -4.99
N VAL A 29 -5.52 2.68 -4.38
CA VAL A 29 -5.31 4.13 -4.59
C VAL A 29 -4.96 4.42 -6.05
N VAL A 30 -4.03 3.66 -6.65
CA VAL A 30 -3.62 3.83 -8.05
C VAL A 30 -4.79 3.60 -9.03
N THR A 31 -5.69 2.66 -8.73
CA THR A 31 -6.89 2.40 -9.54
C THR A 31 -8.03 3.39 -9.27
N GLY A 32 -7.79 4.46 -8.50
CA GLY A 32 -8.77 5.53 -8.27
C GLY A 32 -9.65 5.36 -7.03
N ALA A 33 -9.27 4.53 -6.06
CA ALA A 33 -9.99 4.44 -4.79
C ALA A 33 -9.93 5.78 -4.04
N SER A 34 -11.09 6.40 -3.84
CA SER A 34 -11.25 7.59 -2.98
C SER A 34 -11.59 7.23 -1.52
N ARG A 35 -11.90 5.96 -1.25
CA ARG A 35 -12.30 5.45 0.08
C ARG A 35 -11.79 4.04 0.30
N PHE A 36 -11.51 3.70 1.56
CA PHE A 36 -11.10 2.33 1.93
C PHE A 36 -12.13 1.26 1.53
N ALA A 37 -13.43 1.58 1.50
CA ALA A 37 -14.48 0.66 1.02
C ALA A 37 -14.34 0.23 -0.45
N HIS A 38 -13.51 0.92 -1.24
CA HIS A 38 -13.19 0.50 -2.61
C HIS A 38 -12.27 -0.74 -2.63
N THR A 39 -11.57 -1.03 -1.53
CA THR A 39 -10.79 -2.29 -1.40
C THR A 39 -11.70 -3.52 -1.40
N ASP A 40 -12.94 -3.40 -0.93
CA ASP A 40 -13.91 -4.49 -1.00
C ASP A 40 -14.39 -4.75 -2.44
N TRP A 41 -14.38 -3.73 -3.30
CA TRP A 41 -14.71 -3.88 -4.72
C TRP A 41 -13.62 -4.67 -5.44
N LEU A 42 -12.35 -4.35 -5.15
CA LEU A 42 -11.19 -5.05 -5.70
C LEU A 42 -11.06 -6.49 -5.19
N ARG A 43 -11.75 -6.87 -4.11
CA ARG A 43 -11.81 -8.27 -3.68
C ARG A 43 -12.51 -9.17 -4.72
N GLY A 44 -13.39 -8.62 -5.54
CA GLY A 44 -14.03 -9.37 -6.65
C GLY A 44 -13.11 -9.57 -7.86
N ASP A 45 -12.06 -8.76 -8.00
CA ASP A 45 -11.19 -8.75 -9.18
C ASP A 45 -10.10 -9.83 -9.09
N ARG A 46 -10.41 -11.02 -9.61
CA ARG A 46 -9.46 -12.15 -9.62
C ARG A 46 -8.25 -11.91 -10.53
N ALA A 47 -8.37 -11.07 -11.55
CA ALA A 47 -7.24 -10.77 -12.43
C ALA A 47 -6.21 -9.93 -11.69
N LEU A 48 -6.66 -8.93 -10.94
CA LEU A 48 -5.81 -8.14 -10.06
C LEU A 48 -5.15 -9.00 -8.98
N HIS A 49 -5.87 -9.94 -8.39
CA HIS A 49 -5.32 -10.85 -7.37
C HIS A 49 -4.20 -11.71 -7.95
N ALA A 50 -4.41 -12.28 -9.14
CA ALA A 50 -3.42 -13.08 -9.84
C ALA A 50 -2.19 -12.25 -10.23
N LEU A 51 -2.40 -11.03 -10.74
CA LEU A 51 -1.32 -10.11 -11.12
C LEU A 51 -0.45 -9.72 -9.92
N LEU A 52 -1.05 -9.53 -8.75
CA LEU A 52 -0.34 -9.17 -7.52
C LEU A 52 0.20 -10.36 -6.73
N GLY A 53 -0.15 -11.60 -7.11
CA GLY A 53 0.18 -12.80 -6.33
C GLY A 53 -0.50 -12.84 -4.96
N ILE A 54 -1.64 -12.15 -4.81
CA ILE A 54 -2.38 -12.04 -3.55
C ILE A 54 -3.58 -12.98 -3.59
N ALA A 55 -3.46 -14.15 -2.96
CA ALA A 55 -4.56 -15.14 -2.90
C ALA A 55 -5.76 -14.65 -2.08
N ARG A 56 -5.53 -13.78 -1.09
CA ARG A 56 -6.57 -13.21 -0.23
C ARG A 56 -6.41 -11.70 -0.13
N PHE A 57 -7.27 -10.98 -0.85
CA PHE A 57 -7.26 -9.53 -0.84
C PHE A 57 -7.84 -8.98 0.48
N PRO A 58 -7.15 -8.01 1.12
CA PRO A 58 -7.62 -7.43 2.38
C PRO A 58 -8.91 -6.65 2.16
N GLY A 59 -9.73 -6.59 3.21
CA GLY A 59 -10.91 -5.73 3.22
C GLY A 59 -10.65 -4.38 3.81
N ASP A 60 -11.70 -3.58 3.77
CA ASP A 60 -11.76 -2.29 4.43
C ASP A 60 -11.27 -2.35 5.89
N ASP A 61 -11.82 -3.25 6.71
CA ASP A 61 -11.42 -3.42 8.11
C ASP A 61 -9.97 -3.86 8.29
N THR A 62 -9.47 -4.74 7.40
CA THR A 62 -8.09 -5.21 7.44
C THR A 62 -7.11 -4.07 7.12
N VAL A 63 -7.44 -3.26 6.12
CA VAL A 63 -6.64 -2.10 5.72
C VAL A 63 -6.66 -1.03 6.81
N ARG A 64 -7.82 -0.75 7.42
CA ARG A 64 -7.91 0.16 8.58
C ARG A 64 -7.11 -0.35 9.77
N ALA A 65 -7.23 -1.63 10.11
CA ALA A 65 -6.49 -2.23 11.22
C ALA A 65 -4.97 -2.20 10.98
N PHE A 66 -4.53 -2.34 9.73
CA PHE A 66 -3.13 -2.15 9.35
C PHE A 66 -2.68 -0.70 9.59
N PHE A 67 -3.41 0.30 9.10
CA PHE A 67 -3.00 1.70 9.27
C PHE A 67 -3.07 2.19 10.72
N ARG A 68 -3.99 1.65 11.54
CA ARG A 68 -4.09 2.00 12.97
C ARG A 68 -2.86 1.63 13.80
N GLN A 69 -1.97 0.78 13.31
CA GLN A 69 -0.73 0.40 14.01
C GLN A 69 0.38 1.46 13.84
N PHE A 70 0.26 2.36 12.87
CA PHE A 70 1.27 3.39 12.66
C PHE A 70 1.26 4.40 13.80
N THR A 71 2.45 4.60 14.37
CA THR A 71 2.76 5.72 15.27
C THR A 71 3.55 6.77 14.48
N GLN A 72 3.73 7.96 15.04
CA GLN A 72 4.60 8.98 14.44
C GLN A 72 6.00 8.43 14.11
N ARG A 73 6.60 7.68 15.03
CA ARG A 73 7.90 7.03 14.83
C ARG A 73 7.89 6.05 13.66
N HIS A 74 6.82 5.25 13.54
CA HIS A 74 6.67 4.33 12.40
C HIS A 74 6.58 5.10 11.08
N ILE A 75 5.84 6.22 11.08
CA ILE A 75 5.67 7.03 9.89
C ILE A 75 7.01 7.60 9.42
N GLU A 76 7.78 8.19 10.33
CA GLU A 76 9.08 8.78 10.04
C GLU A 76 10.14 7.75 9.62
N ALA A 77 10.07 6.52 10.14
CA ALA A 77 10.99 5.46 9.75
C ALA A 77 10.62 4.80 8.41
N PHE A 78 9.32 4.62 8.13
CA PHE A 78 8.83 3.84 7.01
C PHE A 78 8.65 4.65 5.72
N TRP A 79 8.03 5.83 5.80
CA TRP A 79 7.60 6.57 4.62
C TRP A 79 8.72 7.29 3.86
N PRO A 80 9.68 7.99 4.51
CA PRO A 80 10.72 8.70 3.77
C PRO A 80 11.58 7.80 2.87
N PRO A 81 12.05 6.60 3.32
CA PRO A 81 12.78 5.68 2.44
C PRO A 81 11.92 5.18 1.29
N LEU A 82 10.65 4.85 1.56
CA LEU A 82 9.71 4.40 0.54
C LEU A 82 9.47 5.48 -0.52
N TRP A 83 9.30 6.74 -0.10
CA TRP A 83 9.11 7.88 -0.99
C TRP A 83 10.33 8.13 -1.88
N ARG A 84 11.54 8.10 -1.30
CA ARG A 84 12.78 8.23 -2.08
C ARG A 84 12.92 7.12 -3.10
N TRP A 85 12.62 5.88 -2.71
CA TRP A 85 12.60 4.75 -3.62
C TRP A 85 11.57 4.95 -4.73
N SER A 86 10.35 5.40 -4.44
CA SER A 86 9.33 5.62 -5.47
C SER A 86 9.70 6.75 -6.44
N LEU A 87 10.32 7.82 -5.96
CA LEU A 87 10.82 8.89 -6.82
C LEU A 87 11.92 8.40 -7.77
N ALA A 88 12.77 7.48 -7.31
CA ALA A 88 13.80 6.88 -8.16
C ALA A 88 13.23 5.96 -9.27
N LEU A 89 11.95 5.56 -9.18
CA LEU A 89 11.27 4.83 -10.25
C LEU A 89 10.77 5.74 -11.37
N VAL A 90 10.70 7.05 -11.14
CA VAL A 90 10.21 8.03 -12.12
C VAL A 90 11.40 8.70 -12.77
N THR A 91 11.43 8.72 -14.10
CA THR A 91 12.40 9.53 -14.84
C THR A 91 11.97 10.99 -14.75
N ALA A 92 12.86 11.85 -14.26
CA ALA A 92 12.63 13.29 -14.27
C ALA A 92 12.48 13.78 -15.72
N PRO A 93 11.44 14.58 -16.04
CA PRO A 93 11.38 15.24 -17.33
C PRO A 93 12.59 16.17 -17.52
N PRO A 94 13.07 16.39 -18.75
CA PRO A 94 14.14 17.35 -19.02
C PRO A 94 13.87 18.76 -18.46
N GLU A 95 12.61 19.18 -18.52
CA GLU A 95 12.08 20.44 -17.98
C GLU A 95 11.91 20.45 -16.44
N GLY A 96 12.09 19.30 -15.79
CA GLY A 96 11.90 19.12 -14.36
C GLY A 96 10.43 18.92 -13.96
N PHE A 97 10.17 18.95 -12.65
CA PHE A 97 8.81 18.88 -12.10
C PHE A 97 8.32 20.28 -11.74
N HIS A 98 7.19 20.69 -12.33
CA HIS A 98 6.50 21.92 -11.96
C HIS A 98 5.31 21.60 -11.05
N LEU A 99 5.21 22.28 -9.91
CA LEU A 99 3.96 22.29 -9.14
C LEU A 99 2.96 23.14 -9.94
N ALA A 100 1.93 22.51 -10.50
CA ALA A 100 0.78 23.26 -10.98
C ALA A 100 0.16 23.92 -9.75
N SER A 101 0.34 25.24 -9.60
CA SER A 101 -0.39 26.02 -8.62
C SER A 101 -1.87 25.97 -9.01
N VAL A 102 -2.65 25.17 -8.27
CA VAL A 102 -4.11 25.14 -8.32
C VAL A 102 -4.66 26.23 -7.42
#